data_AF-A0A182I899-F1
#
_entry.id   AF-A0A182I899-F1
#
_cell.length_a   1.000
_cell.length_b   1.000
_cell.length_c   1.000
_cell.angle_alpha   90.00
_cell.angle_beta   90.00
_cell.angle_gamma   90.00
#
_symmetry.space_group_name_H-M   'P 1'
#
loop_
_entity.id
_entity.type
_entity.pdbx_description
1 polymer ?
#
loop_
_entity_poly.entity_id
_entity_poly.type
_entity_poly.pdbx_seq_one_letter_code
_entity_poly.pdbx_strand_id
1 'polypeptide(L)'
;MNSIGENCTQLKKDYDNCFNNWFSDRFLKGDTDDSLCAPLFKVYQQCVKEAMKQHQIEFKEIENDYLGTKDEEQKPPPKGS
;
A
#
# COMPACT_ATOMS: atom_id res chain seq x y z
N MET A 1 9.24 -10.94 -2.58
CA MET A 1 8.10 -10.85 -3.51
C MET A 1 8.43 -9.83 -4.59
N ASN A 2 7.94 -10.03 -5.82
CA ASN A 2 8.08 -9.05 -6.90
C ASN A 2 6.96 -8.02 -6.83
N SER A 3 7.19 -6.84 -7.42
CA SER A 3 6.13 -5.85 -7.59
C SER A 3 5.36 -6.12 -8.89
N ILE A 4 4.26 -5.40 -9.10
CA ILE A 4 3.45 -5.51 -10.32
C ILE A 4 4.20 -5.04 -11.57
N GLY A 5 5.02 -3.99 -11.42
CA GLY A 5 6.01 -3.60 -12.41
C GLY A 5 7.37 -4.18 -12.04
N GLU A 6 8.04 -4.85 -12.99
CA GLU A 6 9.38 -5.39 -12.76
C GLU A 6 10.37 -4.30 -12.33
N ASN A 7 10.28 -3.12 -12.95
CA ASN A 7 11.05 -1.92 -12.61
C ASN A 7 10.81 -1.39 -11.19
N CYS A 8 9.64 -1.70 -10.59
CA CYS A 8 9.31 -1.31 -9.22
C CYS A 8 9.80 -2.32 -8.17
N THR A 9 10.33 -3.47 -8.58
CA THR A 9 10.67 -4.56 -7.65
C THR A 9 11.80 -4.20 -6.69
N GLN A 10 12.83 -3.47 -7.17
CA GLN A 10 13.90 -3.04 -6.28
C GLN A 10 13.41 -1.97 -5.30
N LEU A 11 12.67 -0.97 -5.79
CA LEU A 11 12.04 0.06 -4.97
C LEU A 11 11.13 -0.53 -3.88
N LYS A 12 10.38 -1.58 -4.22
CA LYS A 12 9.56 -2.33 -3.26
C LYS A 12 10.41 -2.92 -2.15
N LYS A 13 11.50 -3.62 -2.48
CA LYS A 13 12.37 -4.27 -1.48
C LYS A 13 12.97 -3.25 -0.53
N ASP A 14 13.44 -2.12 -1.06
CA ASP A 14 14.06 -1.07 -0.25
C ASP A 14 13.05 -0.43 0.71
N TYR A 15 11.84 -0.13 0.21
CA TYR A 15 10.73 0.36 1.05
C TYR A 15 10.27 -0.67 2.08
N ASP A 16 10.01 -1.91 1.68
CA ASP A 16 9.54 -2.98 2.58
C ASP A 16 10.53 -3.22 3.73
N ASN A 17 11.84 -3.22 3.44
CA ASN A 17 12.88 -3.35 4.46
C ASN A 17 12.88 -2.16 5.43
N CYS A 18 12.78 -0.93 4.92
CA CYS A 18 12.68 0.27 5.75
C CYS A 18 11.44 0.19 6.66
N PHE A 19 10.28 -0.08 6.05
CA PHE A 19 8.99 -0.15 6.73
C PHE A 19 8.99 -1.21 7.83
N ASN A 20 9.48 -2.42 7.57
CA ASN A 20 9.49 -3.49 8.57
C ASN A 20 10.35 -3.12 9.79
N ASN A 21 11.52 -2.52 9.57
CA ASN A 21 12.36 -2.03 10.66
C ASN A 21 11.67 -0.90 11.44
N TRP A 22 11.14 0.10 10.74
CA TRP A 22 10.39 1.19 11.36
C TRP A 22 9.18 0.69 12.15
N PHE A 23 8.42 -0.26 11.59
CA PHE A 23 7.23 -0.81 12.19
C PHE A 23 7.55 -1.53 13.50
N SER A 24 8.54 -2.42 13.49
CA SER A 24 8.95 -3.15 14.69
C SER A 24 9.61 -2.27 15.73
N ASP A 25 10.46 -1.33 15.32
CA ASP A 25 11.30 -0.58 16.27
C ASP A 25 10.73 0.75 16.74
N ARG A 26 9.81 1.34 15.98
CA ARG A 26 9.20 2.66 16.28
C ARG A 26 7.71 2.52 16.50
N PHE A 27 6.98 2.11 15.46
CA PHE A 27 5.52 2.14 15.47
C PHE A 27 4.92 1.29 16.61
N LEU A 28 5.36 0.04 16.75
CA LEU A 28 4.88 -0.85 17.83
C LEU A 28 5.29 -0.37 19.24
N LYS A 29 6.24 0.56 19.35
CA LYS A 29 6.67 1.17 20.61
C LYS A 29 6.00 2.54 20.85
N GLY A 30 5.08 2.95 19.98
CA GLY A 30 4.31 4.18 20.09
C GLY A 30 4.91 5.40 19.37
N ASP A 31 6.03 5.24 18.66
CA ASP A 31 6.61 6.28 17.81
C ASP A 31 6.04 6.17 16.39
N THR A 32 5.17 7.10 16.01
CA THR A 32 4.44 7.09 14.74
C THR A 32 5.09 7.96 13.65
N ASP A 33 6.31 8.47 13.86
CA ASP A 33 7.02 9.26 12.85
C ASP A 33 7.50 8.38 11.69
N ASP A 34 6.82 8.46 10.55
CA ASP A 34 7.09 7.68 9.33
C ASP A 34 8.08 8.34 8.35
N SER A 35 8.62 9.51 8.72
CA SER A 35 9.48 10.32 7.84
C SER A 35 10.71 9.58 7.33
N LEU A 36 11.17 8.56 8.05
CA LEU A 36 12.29 7.70 7.66
C LEU A 36 12.05 6.96 6.34
N CYS A 37 10.84 6.46 6.12
CA CYS A 37 10.51 5.64 4.96
C CYS A 37 9.66 6.38 3.92
N ALA A 38 9.07 7.53 4.29
CA ALA A 38 8.22 8.31 3.40
C ALA A 38 8.85 8.69 2.04
N PRO A 39 10.15 9.06 1.93
CA PRO A 39 10.78 9.32 0.64
C PRO A 39 10.86 8.08 -0.26
N LEU A 40 11.20 6.92 0.32
CA LEU A 40 11.24 5.64 -0.39
C LEU A 40 9.85 5.24 -0.85
N PHE A 41 8.85 5.41 0.03
CA PHE A 41 7.46 5.13 -0.28
C PHE A 41 6.97 5.96 -1.45
N LYS A 42 7.26 7.26 -1.48
CA LYS A 42 6.81 8.16 -2.54
C LYS A 42 7.29 7.71 -3.94
N VAL A 43 8.57 7.33 -4.04
CA VAL A 43 9.16 6.86 -5.30
C VAL A 43 8.59 5.51 -5.71
N TYR A 44 8.48 4.58 -4.75
CA TYR A 44 7.87 3.28 -5.00
C TYR A 44 6.39 3.42 -5.43
N GLN A 45 5.60 4.19 -4.71
CA GLN A 45 4.18 4.43 -4.98
C GLN A 45 3.96 5.02 -6.37
N GLN A 46 4.80 5.97 -6.80
CA GLN A 46 4.73 6.52 -8.15
C GLN A 46 4.99 5.44 -9.21
N CYS A 47 6.03 4.61 -9.02
CA CYS A 47 6.34 3.51 -9.94
C CYS A 47 5.17 2.53 -10.08
N VAL A 48 4.56 2.11 -8.96
CA VAL A 48 3.43 1.17 -8.99
C VAL A 48 2.20 1.81 -9.61
N LYS A 49 1.92 3.10 -9.35
CA LYS A 49 0.82 3.84 -10.00
C LYS A 49 0.96 3.83 -11.52
N GLU A 50 2.17 4.01 -12.04
CA GLU A 50 2.45 3.95 -13.48
C GLU A 50 2.29 2.53 -14.04
N ALA A 51 2.85 1.53 -13.36
CA ALA A 51 2.71 0.13 -13.76
C ALA A 51 1.23 -0.32 -13.78
N MET A 52 0.44 0.01 -12.76
CA MET A 52 -0.98 -0.34 -12.71
C MET A 52 -1.79 0.26 -13.87
N LYS A 53 -1.48 1.49 -14.29
CA LYS A 53 -2.09 2.11 -15.48
C LYS A 53 -1.76 1.33 -16.76
N GLN A 54 -0.51 0.88 -16.91
CA GLN A 54 -0.09 0.06 -18.06
C GLN A 54 -0.81 -1.30 -18.09
N HIS A 55 -1.08 -1.87 -16.92
CA HIS A 55 -1.81 -3.13 -16.77
C HIS A 55 -3.35 -2.98 -16.77
N GLN A 56 -3.88 -1.78 -17.06
CA GLN A 56 -5.32 -1.49 -17.09
C GLN A 56 -6.06 -1.81 -15.78
N ILE A 57 -5.39 -1.65 -14.64
CA ILE A 57 -6.01 -1.83 -13.32
C ILE A 57 -6.64 -0.51 -12.91
N GLU A 58 -7.96 -0.50 -12.67
CA GLU A 58 -8.69 0.69 -12.26
C GLU A 58 -8.30 1.13 -10.85
N PHE A 59 -7.92 2.41 -10.70
CA PHE A 59 -7.36 2.98 -9.48
C PHE A 59 -8.41 3.53 -8.50
N LYS A 60 -9.69 3.56 -8.89
CA LYS A 60 -10.77 4.31 -8.21
C LYS A 60 -11.06 3.84 -6.78
N GLU A 61 -10.67 2.63 -6.42
CA GLU A 61 -10.91 2.08 -5.08
C GLU A 61 -9.77 2.38 -4.09
N ILE A 62 -8.57 2.72 -4.57
CA ILE A 62 -7.37 2.90 -3.74
C ILE A 62 -7.33 4.29 -3.09
N GLU A 63 -7.97 5.28 -3.69
CA GLU A 63 -7.97 6.67 -3.20
C GLU A 63 -9.07 6.95 -2.16
N ASN A 64 -10.00 6.02 -1.97
CA ASN A 64 -11.09 6.20 -1.02
C ASN A 64 -10.56 5.95 0.39
N ASP A 65 -10.82 6.91 1.29
CA ASP A 65 -10.63 6.69 2.71
C ASP A 65 -11.72 5.74 3.19
N TYR A 66 -11.37 4.47 3.36
CA TYR A 66 -12.32 3.44 3.73
C TYR A 66 -12.49 3.36 5.25
N LEU A 67 -11.47 3.78 6.00
CA LEU A 67 -11.41 3.62 7.46
C LEU A 67 -12.38 4.57 8.16
N GLY A 68 -13.28 4.03 8.98
CA GLY A 68 -14.32 4.79 9.68
C GLY A 68 -15.49 5.24 8.80
N THR A 69 -15.61 4.69 7.58
CA THR A 69 -16.74 4.98 6.68
C THR A 69 -17.78 3.86 6.69
N LYS A 70 -19.00 4.19 6.28
CA LYS A 70 -20.10 3.23 6.04
C LYS A 70 -19.77 2.17 4.99
N ASP A 71 -18.72 2.38 4.21
CA ASP A 71 -18.32 1.48 3.15
C ASP A 71 -17.54 0.29 3.70
N GLU A 72 -17.05 0.32 4.96
CA GLU A 72 -16.40 -0.79 5.68
C GLU A 72 -17.22 -2.10 5.67
N GLU A 73 -18.55 -1.99 5.63
CA GLU A 73 -19.46 -3.13 5.64
C GLU A 73 -19.65 -3.73 4.23
N GLN A 74 -18.83 -4.73 3.89
CA GLN A 74 -19.18 -5.64 2.79
C GLN A 74 -20.38 -6.49 3.22
N LYS A 75 -21.57 -6.21 2.65
CA LYS A 75 -22.76 -7.05 2.86
C LYS A 75 -22.40 -8.50 2.52
N PRO A 76 -22.68 -9.48 3.41
CA PRO A 76 -22.41 -10.87 3.12
C PRO A 76 -23.15 -11.29 1.84
N PRO A 77 -22.54 -12.16 1.00
CA PRO A 77 -23.18 -12.60 -0.24
C PRO A 77 -24.56 -13.18 0.05
N PRO A 78 -25.58 -12.89 -0.78
CA PRO A 78 -26.91 -13.41 -0.57
C PRO A 78 -26.85 -14.94 -0.53
N LYS A 79 -27.35 -15.54 0.55
CA LYS A 79 -27.52 -16.99 0.63
C LYS A 79 -28.46 -17.40 -0.49
N GLY A 80 -27.90 -18.06 -1.51
CA GLY A 80 -28.66 -18.69 -2.58
C GLY A 80 -29.69 -19.66 -1.99
N SER A 81 -30.91 -19.59 -2.53
CA SER A 81 -32.09 -20.38 -2.18
C SER A 81 -31.90 -21.88 -2.33
#